data_AF-A0A4R7SXI9-F1
#
_entry.id   AF-A0A4R7SXI9-F1
#
_cell.length_a   1.000
_cell.length_b   1.000
_cell.length_c   1.000
_cell.angle_alpha   90.00
_cell.angle_beta   90.00
_cell.angle_gamma   90.00
#
_symmetry.space_group_name_H-M   'P 1'
#
loop_
_entity.id
_entity.type
_entity.pdbx_description
1 polymer ?
#
loop_
_entity_poly.entity_id
_entity_poly.type
_entity_poly.pdbx_seq_one_letter_code
_entity_poly.pdbx_strand_id
1 'polypeptide(L)'
;MRNRLISLPTWALFPVTAVPWTAVLFAVGLIDGGSWREALLPAATVGVIVGLGTAMALKYRWRTEQHALGPIPAEDRRTAMRAARKGPAPADPEVRAAALRLAQRQLQEVRRRYPLLAIAGAVYAAADLIGVFVYSHWYLLIPAVLVVPMAISLARTPKQLRARIALLSEPQEPVLRTE
;
A
#
# COMPACT_ATOMS: atom_id res chain seq x y z
N MET A 1 -9.29 -13.32 0.71
CA MET A 1 -10.20 -12.15 0.82
C MET A 1 -9.73 -10.92 0.04
N ARG A 2 -8.43 -10.54 0.04
CA ARG A 2 -7.91 -9.32 -0.63
C ARG A 2 -8.29 -9.15 -2.12
N ASN A 3 -8.39 -10.23 -2.89
CA ASN A 3 -8.80 -10.15 -4.31
C ASN A 3 -10.27 -9.78 -4.52
N ARG A 4 -11.18 -10.10 -3.58
CA ARG A 4 -12.61 -9.77 -3.74
C ARG A 4 -12.91 -8.30 -3.46
N LEU A 5 -12.15 -7.67 -2.56
CA LEU A 5 -12.30 -6.25 -2.25
C LEU A 5 -11.85 -5.36 -3.42
N ILE A 6 -10.74 -5.70 -4.06
CA ILE A 6 -10.15 -4.90 -5.15
C ILE A 6 -10.98 -5.00 -6.44
N SER A 7 -11.71 -6.11 -6.64
CA SER A 7 -12.63 -6.25 -7.77
C SER A 7 -13.91 -5.41 -7.64
N LEU A 8 -14.14 -4.78 -6.48
CA LEU A 8 -15.34 -3.96 -6.30
C LEU A 8 -15.34 -2.73 -7.21
N PRO A 9 -16.51 -2.27 -7.65
CA PRO A 9 -16.65 -0.99 -8.32
C PRO A 9 -16.19 0.15 -7.40
N THR A 10 -15.76 1.27 -7.98
CA THR A 10 -15.05 2.33 -7.22
C THR A 10 -15.94 2.91 -6.12
N TRP A 11 -17.25 2.98 -6.39
CA TRP A 11 -18.27 3.43 -5.44
C TRP A 11 -18.37 2.54 -4.20
N ALA A 12 -18.06 1.24 -4.29
CA ALA A 12 -18.09 0.31 -3.16
C ALA A 12 -16.76 0.24 -2.41
N LEU A 13 -15.64 0.49 -3.11
CA LEU A 13 -14.31 0.56 -2.49
C LEU A 13 -14.11 1.86 -1.70
N PHE A 14 -14.71 2.95 -2.18
CA PHE A 14 -14.69 4.27 -1.56
C PHE A 14 -15.09 4.30 -0.08
N PRO A 15 -16.26 3.78 0.35
CA PRO A 15 -16.66 3.82 1.75
C PRO A 15 -15.71 2.97 2.63
N VAL A 16 -15.21 1.85 2.10
CA VAL A 16 -14.27 0.97 2.82
C VAL A 16 -12.97 1.70 3.15
N THR A 17 -12.51 2.61 2.28
CA THR A 17 -11.30 3.39 2.49
C THR A 17 -11.56 4.72 3.20
N ALA A 18 -12.73 5.36 3.01
CA ALA A 18 -13.07 6.65 3.60
C ALA A 18 -13.47 6.55 5.08
N VAL A 19 -14.29 5.55 5.44
CA VAL A 19 -14.87 5.42 6.79
C VAL A 19 -13.80 5.34 7.89
N PRO A 20 -12.71 4.55 7.76
CA PRO A 20 -11.69 4.51 8.80
C PRO A 20 -11.02 5.88 9.04
N TRP A 21 -10.75 6.63 7.96
CA TRP A 21 -10.15 7.97 8.06
C TRP A 21 -11.10 8.97 8.69
N THR A 22 -12.37 8.98 8.27
CA THR A 22 -13.39 9.83 8.89
C THR A 22 -13.57 9.48 10.36
N ALA A 23 -13.62 8.20 10.73
CA ALA A 23 -13.78 7.78 12.12
C ALA A 23 -12.63 8.24 13.01
N VAL A 24 -11.38 8.10 12.55
CA VAL A 24 -10.20 8.54 13.31
C VAL A 24 -10.21 10.06 13.50
N LEU A 25 -10.43 10.84 12.43
CA LEU A 25 -10.44 12.30 12.52
C LEU A 25 -11.62 12.83 13.33
N PHE A 26 -12.78 12.18 13.22
CA PHE A 26 -13.96 12.52 14.01
C PHE A 26 -13.72 12.26 15.50
N ALA A 27 -13.12 11.13 15.86
CA ALA A 27 -12.75 10.83 17.24
C ALA A 27 -11.76 11.86 17.80
N VAL A 28 -10.76 12.27 17.00
CA VAL A 28 -9.82 13.34 17.39
C VAL A 28 -10.56 14.65 17.68
N GLY A 29 -11.48 15.08 16.79
CA GLY A 29 -12.25 16.30 17.00
C GLY A 29 -13.18 16.27 18.22
N LEU A 30 -13.71 15.10 18.58
CA LEU A 30 -14.49 14.92 19.82
C LEU A 30 -13.62 14.96 21.08
N ILE A 31 -12.41 14.41 21.02
CA ILE A 31 -11.44 14.43 22.15
C ILE A 31 -10.98 15.88 22.43
N ASP A 32 -10.90 16.72 21.40
CA ASP A 32 -10.60 18.16 21.49
C ASP A 32 -11.73 18.98 22.16
N GLY A 33 -12.83 18.33 22.57
CA GLY A 33 -13.97 19.01 23.19
C GLY A 33 -14.86 19.78 22.20
N GLY A 34 -14.62 19.64 20.89
CA GLY A 34 -15.45 20.23 19.85
C GLY A 34 -16.85 19.60 19.80
N SER A 35 -17.82 20.34 19.27
CA SER A 35 -19.15 19.75 19.03
C SER A 35 -19.06 18.67 17.95
N TRP A 36 -19.95 17.66 18.01
CA TRP A 36 -19.96 16.61 16.99
C TRP A 36 -20.14 17.14 15.56
N ARG A 37 -20.78 18.30 15.38
CA ARG A 37 -20.94 18.95 14.07
C ARG A 37 -19.63 19.54 13.56
N GLU A 38 -18.88 20.20 14.43
CA GLU A 38 -17.56 20.78 14.14
C GLU A 38 -16.51 19.70 13.88
N ALA A 39 -16.61 18.55 14.54
CA ALA A 39 -15.73 17.41 14.29
C ALA A 39 -16.08 16.66 13.00
N LEU A 40 -17.38 16.48 12.70
CA LEU A 40 -17.82 15.61 11.60
C LEU A 40 -17.56 16.20 10.22
N LEU A 41 -17.83 17.49 10.02
CA LEU A 41 -17.66 18.16 8.72
C LEU A 41 -16.22 18.08 8.16
N PRO A 42 -15.18 18.48 8.90
CA PRO A 42 -13.80 18.36 8.43
C PRO A 42 -13.37 16.90 8.30
N ALA A 43 -13.74 16.03 9.25
CA ALA A 43 -13.40 14.61 9.21
C ALA A 43 -14.03 13.88 8.00
N ALA A 44 -15.27 14.20 7.66
CA ALA A 44 -15.95 13.67 6.48
C ALA A 44 -15.26 14.17 5.20
N THR A 45 -14.95 15.47 5.12
CA THR A 45 -14.28 16.06 3.95
C THR A 45 -12.93 15.41 3.68
N VAL A 46 -12.08 15.30 4.70
CA VAL A 46 -10.76 14.67 4.57
C VAL A 46 -10.91 13.17 4.27
N GLY A 47 -11.80 12.46 4.97
CA GLY A 47 -12.02 11.04 4.73
C GLY A 47 -12.53 10.74 3.32
N VAL A 48 -13.36 11.59 2.74
CA VAL A 48 -13.81 11.49 1.34
C VAL A 48 -12.62 11.65 0.39
N ILE A 49 -11.81 12.71 0.55
CA ILE A 49 -10.66 12.97 -0.34
C ILE A 49 -9.65 11.82 -0.27
N VAL A 50 -9.24 11.44 0.94
CA VAL A 50 -8.27 10.38 1.18
C VAL A 50 -8.82 9.02 0.76
N GLY A 51 -10.08 8.74 1.08
CA GLY A 51 -10.77 7.50 0.72
C GLY A 51 -10.86 7.30 -0.79
N LEU A 52 -11.26 8.34 -1.52
CA LEU A 52 -11.33 8.31 -2.99
C LEU A 52 -9.94 8.15 -3.62
N GLY A 53 -8.96 8.93 -3.17
CA GLY A 53 -7.58 8.83 -3.64
C GLY A 53 -7.01 7.42 -3.42
N THR A 54 -7.27 6.82 -2.26
CA THR A 54 -6.84 5.45 -1.93
C THR A 54 -7.53 4.42 -2.82
N ALA A 55 -8.84 4.57 -3.04
CA ALA A 55 -9.62 3.67 -3.90
C ALA A 55 -9.12 3.69 -5.35
N MET A 56 -8.87 4.88 -5.89
CA MET A 56 -8.30 5.07 -7.24
C MET A 56 -6.89 4.50 -7.34
N ALA A 57 -6.03 4.78 -6.36
CA ALA A 57 -4.66 4.26 -6.33
C ALA A 57 -4.63 2.72 -6.29
N LEU A 58 -5.53 2.09 -5.52
CA LEU A 58 -5.62 0.63 -5.42
C LEU A 58 -6.07 0.00 -6.74
N LYS A 59 -7.04 0.62 -7.44
CA LYS A 59 -7.48 0.17 -8.76
C LYS A 59 -6.42 0.36 -9.84
N TYR A 60 -5.76 1.51 -9.85
CA TYR A 60 -4.66 1.77 -10.76
C TYR A 60 -3.59 0.70 -10.58
N ARG A 61 -3.13 0.49 -9.34
CA ARG A 61 -2.15 -0.53 -8.99
C ARG A 61 -2.59 -1.92 -9.43
N TRP A 62 -3.84 -2.31 -9.20
CA TRP A 62 -4.36 -3.61 -9.64
C TRP A 62 -4.27 -3.80 -11.15
N ARG A 63 -4.72 -2.81 -11.93
CA ARG A 63 -4.63 -2.86 -13.40
C ARG A 63 -3.18 -2.96 -13.86
N THR A 64 -2.30 -2.15 -13.28
CA THR A 64 -0.87 -2.13 -13.58
C THR A 64 -0.19 -3.47 -13.25
N GLU A 65 -0.53 -4.09 -12.11
CA GLU A 65 -0.04 -5.41 -11.73
C GLU A 65 -0.51 -6.50 -12.72
N GLN A 66 -1.78 -6.47 -13.15
CA GLN A 66 -2.31 -7.40 -14.15
C GLN A 66 -1.61 -7.25 -15.51
N HIS A 67 -1.35 -6.02 -15.96
CA HIS A 67 -0.61 -5.78 -17.20
C HIS A 67 0.84 -6.27 -17.14
N ALA A 68 1.48 -6.24 -15.97
CA ALA A 68 2.87 -6.67 -15.82
C ALA A 68 3.06 -8.20 -15.87
N LEU A 69 2.02 -8.96 -15.53
CA LEU A 69 2.06 -10.43 -15.56
C LEU A 69 2.11 -10.96 -17.02
N GLY A 70 1.49 -10.26 -17.96
CA GLY A 70 1.42 -10.69 -19.35
C GLY A 70 0.43 -11.86 -19.59
N PRO A 71 0.54 -12.56 -20.73
CA PRO A 71 -0.40 -13.61 -21.13
C PRO A 71 -0.08 -14.95 -20.45
N ILE A 72 -0.08 -14.99 -19.11
CA ILE A 72 0.01 -16.25 -18.35
C ILE A 72 -1.39 -16.77 -17.99
N PRO A 73 -1.57 -18.10 -17.84
CA PRO A 73 -2.81 -18.71 -17.40
C PRO A 73 -3.33 -18.09 -16.10
N ALA A 74 -4.65 -17.99 -15.96
CA ALA A 74 -5.28 -17.32 -14.82
C ALA A 74 -4.93 -17.99 -13.47
N GLU A 75 -4.68 -19.30 -13.50
CA GLU A 75 -4.32 -20.13 -12.35
C GLU A 75 -2.92 -19.75 -11.84
N ASP A 76 -1.98 -19.53 -12.75
CA ASP A 76 -0.59 -19.19 -12.44
C ASP A 76 -0.39 -17.74 -12.03
N ARG A 77 -1.33 -16.85 -12.36
CA ARG A 77 -1.26 -15.44 -11.94
C ARG A 77 -1.15 -15.29 -10.43
N ARG A 78 -1.88 -16.12 -9.67
CA ARG A 78 -1.81 -16.07 -8.19
C ARG A 78 -0.43 -16.52 -7.71
N THR A 79 0.13 -17.55 -8.31
CA THR A 79 1.48 -18.05 -8.02
C THR A 79 2.53 -16.99 -8.34
N ALA A 80 2.47 -16.39 -9.53
CA ALA A 80 3.35 -15.30 -9.94
C ALA A 80 3.24 -14.07 -9.03
N MET A 81 2.02 -13.64 -8.66
CA MET A 81 1.81 -12.53 -7.73
C MET A 81 2.34 -12.83 -6.33
N ARG A 82 2.17 -14.06 -5.85
CA ARG A 82 2.69 -14.49 -4.54
C ARG A 82 4.21 -14.52 -4.58
N ALA A 83 4.78 -15.11 -5.63
CA ALA A 83 6.21 -15.19 -5.89
C ALA A 83 6.84 -13.80 -6.07
N ALA A 84 6.16 -12.80 -6.62
CA ALA A 84 6.72 -11.45 -6.73
C ALA A 84 6.87 -10.73 -5.37
N ARG A 85 6.15 -11.17 -4.33
CA ARG A 85 6.12 -10.50 -3.02
C ARG A 85 6.88 -11.27 -1.93
N LYS A 86 6.41 -12.47 -1.57
CA LYS A 86 6.92 -13.25 -0.41
C LYS A 86 6.76 -14.79 -0.58
N GLY A 87 6.38 -15.28 -1.76
CA GLY A 87 6.18 -16.71 -2.01
C GLY A 87 7.48 -17.48 -2.26
N PRO A 88 7.45 -18.81 -2.43
CA PRO A 88 8.58 -19.55 -3.00
C PRO A 88 8.83 -19.15 -4.47
N ALA A 89 10.02 -19.46 -5.02
CA ALA A 89 10.28 -19.31 -6.44
C ALA A 89 9.49 -20.37 -7.24
N PRO A 90 8.73 -20.00 -8.29
CA PRO A 90 8.08 -20.98 -9.16
C PRO A 90 9.13 -21.81 -9.91
N ALA A 91 8.88 -23.12 -10.04
CA ALA A 91 9.72 -24.00 -10.84
C ALA A 91 9.56 -23.74 -12.35
N ASP A 92 8.34 -23.38 -12.77
CA ASP A 92 8.04 -23.03 -14.16
C ASP A 92 8.76 -21.73 -14.57
N PRO A 93 9.60 -21.77 -15.62
CA PRO A 93 10.34 -20.60 -16.11
C PRO A 93 9.44 -19.46 -16.57
N GLU A 94 8.26 -19.74 -17.14
CA GLU A 94 7.34 -18.70 -17.63
C GLU A 94 6.70 -17.93 -16.45
N VAL A 95 6.24 -18.67 -15.44
CA VAL A 95 5.65 -18.10 -14.22
C VAL A 95 6.71 -17.32 -13.43
N ARG A 96 7.96 -17.82 -13.39
CA ARG A 96 9.10 -17.12 -12.78
C ARG A 96 9.43 -15.82 -13.51
N ALA A 97 9.47 -15.84 -14.85
CA ALA A 97 9.69 -14.63 -15.65
C ALA A 97 8.57 -13.59 -15.45
N ALA A 98 7.30 -14.01 -15.36
CA ALA A 98 6.20 -13.12 -15.04
C ALA A 98 6.31 -12.52 -13.63
N ALA A 99 6.69 -13.31 -12.64
CA ALA A 99 6.93 -12.84 -11.28
C ALA A 99 8.09 -11.82 -11.21
N LEU A 100 9.16 -12.06 -11.97
CA LEU A 100 10.32 -11.17 -12.07
C LEU A 100 9.92 -9.81 -12.68
N ARG A 101 9.20 -9.80 -13.81
CA ARG A 101 8.68 -8.57 -14.45
C ARG A 101 7.81 -7.77 -13.48
N LEU A 102 6.94 -8.45 -12.74
CA LEU A 102 6.08 -7.82 -11.74
C LEU A 102 6.90 -7.20 -10.59
N ALA A 103 7.91 -7.91 -10.07
CA ALA A 103 8.77 -7.41 -9.00
C ALA A 103 9.63 -6.21 -9.43
N GLN A 104 10.20 -6.24 -10.65
CA GLN A 104 10.95 -5.13 -11.23
C GLN A 104 10.08 -3.88 -11.40
N ARG A 105 8.86 -4.04 -11.92
CA ARG A 105 7.91 -2.93 -12.07
C ARG A 105 7.52 -2.31 -10.73
N GLN A 106 7.26 -3.14 -9.72
CA GLN A 106 6.98 -2.66 -8.36
C GLN A 106 8.15 -1.87 -7.79
N LEU A 107 9.40 -2.31 -8.03
CA LEU A 107 10.59 -1.58 -7.57
C LEU A 107 10.72 -0.22 -8.27
N GLN A 108 10.48 -0.17 -9.57
CA GLN A 108 10.51 1.08 -10.34
C GLN A 108 9.42 2.06 -9.88
N GLU A 109 8.21 1.56 -9.62
CA GLU A 109 7.10 2.36 -9.14
C GLU A 109 7.36 2.92 -7.73
N VAL A 110 7.89 2.09 -6.83
CA VAL A 110 8.32 2.54 -5.50
C VAL A 110 9.40 3.61 -5.64
N ARG A 111 10.44 3.39 -6.45
CA ARG A 111 11.49 4.40 -6.66
C ARG A 111 10.95 5.73 -7.19
N ARG A 112 9.96 5.69 -8.09
CA ARG A 112 9.34 6.89 -8.66
C ARG A 112 8.46 7.64 -7.65
N ARG A 113 7.70 6.92 -6.83
CA ARG A 113 6.72 7.52 -5.89
C ARG A 113 7.29 7.83 -4.51
N TYR A 114 8.35 7.14 -4.11
CA TYR A 114 8.96 7.28 -2.78
C TYR A 114 9.33 8.72 -2.42
N PRO A 115 10.00 9.54 -3.27
CA PRO A 115 10.35 10.90 -2.88
C PRO A 115 9.10 11.75 -2.61
N LEU A 116 8.07 11.64 -3.45
CA LEU A 116 6.81 12.36 -3.27
C LEU A 116 6.11 11.95 -1.96
N LEU A 117 6.02 10.64 -1.69
CA LEU A 117 5.41 10.12 -0.46
C LEU A 117 6.22 10.48 0.79
N ALA A 118 7.56 10.49 0.69
CA ALA A 118 8.44 10.90 1.78
C ALA A 118 8.29 12.39 2.10
N ILE A 119 8.20 13.25 1.08
CA ILE A 119 7.93 14.68 1.25
C ILE A 119 6.56 14.89 1.88
N ALA A 120 5.51 14.26 1.35
CA ALA A 120 4.16 14.38 1.89
C ALA A 120 4.09 13.91 3.35
N GLY A 121 4.74 12.78 3.68
CA GLY A 121 4.83 12.27 5.04
C GLY A 121 5.63 13.18 5.97
N ALA A 122 6.71 13.80 5.49
CA ALA A 122 7.51 14.74 6.28
C ALA A 122 6.75 16.03 6.58
N VAL A 123 6.03 16.58 5.59
CA VAL A 123 5.16 17.75 5.78
C VAL A 123 4.06 17.45 6.80
N TYR A 124 3.42 16.29 6.68
CA TYR A 124 2.39 15.86 7.62
C TYR A 124 2.94 15.73 9.06
N ALA A 125 4.07 15.04 9.23
CA ALA A 125 4.69 14.87 10.54
C ALA A 125 5.16 16.20 11.15
N ALA A 126 5.65 17.14 10.33
CA ALA A 126 6.02 18.47 10.80
C ALA A 126 4.80 19.27 11.28
N ALA A 127 3.67 19.19 10.56
CA ALA A 127 2.42 19.83 10.97
C ALA A 127 1.90 19.24 12.30
N ASP A 128 1.92 17.92 12.46
CA ASP A 128 1.54 17.26 13.71
C ASP A 128 2.45 17.68 14.88
N LEU A 129 3.78 17.72 14.67
CA LEU A 129 4.73 18.17 15.68
C LEU A 129 4.47 19.62 16.11
N ILE A 130 4.27 20.53 15.15
CA ILE A 130 3.91 21.92 15.45
C ILE A 130 2.62 21.96 16.27
N GLY A 131 1.61 21.18 15.90
CA GLY A 131 0.35 21.10 16.63
C GLY A 131 0.53 20.63 18.07
N VAL A 132 1.35 19.60 18.30
CA VAL A 132 1.67 19.09 19.65
C VAL A 132 2.36 20.15 20.49
N PHE A 133 3.35 20.87 19.94
CA PHE A 133 4.11 21.87 20.69
C PHE A 133 3.33 23.17 20.95
N VAL A 134 2.55 23.65 19.97
CA VAL A 134 1.83 24.92 20.08
C VAL A 134 0.59 24.79 20.97
N TYR A 135 -0.13 23.67 20.87
CA TYR A 135 -1.42 23.52 21.54
C TYR A 135 -1.42 22.49 22.68
N SER A 136 -0.28 21.86 23.00
CA SER A 136 -0.17 20.80 24.02
C SER A 136 -1.09 19.60 23.81
N HIS A 137 -1.55 19.41 22.57
CA HIS A 137 -2.51 18.39 22.20
C HIS A 137 -1.82 17.07 21.85
N TRP A 138 -1.41 16.33 22.89
CA TRP A 138 -0.74 15.03 22.77
C TRP A 138 -1.53 14.01 21.93
N TYR A 139 -2.85 14.13 21.83
CA TYR A 139 -3.70 13.26 21.00
C TYR A 139 -3.48 13.46 19.48
N LEU A 140 -2.80 14.53 19.06
CA LEU A 140 -2.32 14.68 17.67
C LEU A 140 -1.24 13.66 17.31
N LEU A 141 -0.76 12.86 18.27
CA LEU A 141 0.08 11.68 18.00
C LEU A 141 -0.72 10.45 17.58
N ILE A 142 -2.05 10.42 17.73
CA ILE A 142 -2.88 9.26 17.33
C ILE A 142 -2.73 8.94 15.83
N PRO A 143 -2.75 9.91 14.89
CA PRO A 143 -2.45 9.65 13.48
C PRO A 143 -1.05 9.08 13.23
N ALA A 144 -0.07 9.40 14.09
CA ALA A 144 1.29 8.85 13.97
C ALA A 144 1.31 7.31 14.06
N VAL A 145 0.34 6.71 14.77
CA VAL A 145 0.14 5.25 14.84
C VAL A 145 -0.14 4.64 13.46
N LEU A 146 -0.76 5.39 12.54
CA LEU A 146 -1.01 4.94 11.16
C LEU A 146 0.15 5.28 10.23
N VAL A 147 0.77 6.46 10.40
CA VAL A 147 1.81 6.96 9.51
C VAL A 147 3.15 6.25 9.71
N VAL A 148 3.55 5.97 10.96
CA VAL A 148 4.85 5.34 11.26
C VAL A 148 4.96 3.94 10.65
N PRO A 149 4.00 3.00 10.84
CA PRO A 149 4.05 1.70 10.19
C PRO A 149 4.06 1.80 8.66
N MET A 150 3.32 2.76 8.10
CA MET A 150 3.31 3.00 6.65
C MET A 150 4.68 3.45 6.14
N ALA A 151 5.33 4.38 6.83
CA ALA A 151 6.69 4.85 6.52
C ALA A 151 7.72 3.73 6.63
N ILE A 152 7.67 2.92 7.69
CA ILE A 152 8.55 1.75 7.87
C ILE A 152 8.35 0.75 6.73
N SER A 153 7.08 0.48 6.35
CA SER A 153 6.76 -0.39 5.23
C SER A 153 7.35 0.15 3.92
N LEU A 154 7.16 1.44 3.64
CA LEU A 154 7.71 2.11 2.46
C LEU A 154 9.24 2.02 2.40
N ALA A 155 9.94 2.25 3.52
CA ALA A 155 11.39 2.18 3.60
C ALA A 155 11.95 0.76 3.41
N ARG A 156 11.22 -0.27 3.88
CA ARG A 156 11.64 -1.68 3.77
C ARG A 156 11.32 -2.32 2.40
N THR A 157 10.26 -1.85 1.74
CA THR A 157 9.79 -2.39 0.45
C THR A 157 10.88 -2.47 -0.64
N PRO A 158 11.72 -1.43 -0.91
CA PRO A 158 12.72 -1.51 -1.97
C PRO A 158 13.81 -2.54 -1.68
N LYS A 159 14.22 -2.73 -0.42
CA LYS A 159 15.20 -3.76 -0.04
C LYS A 159 14.63 -5.17 -0.27
N GLN A 160 13.38 -5.39 0.15
CA GLN A 160 12.68 -6.68 -0.05
C GLN A 160 12.52 -7.01 -1.54
N LEU A 161 12.14 -6.03 -2.36
CA LEU A 161 11.98 -6.24 -3.80
C LEU A 161 13.31 -6.54 -4.51
N ARG A 162 14.42 -5.91 -4.12
CA ARG A 162 15.74 -6.21 -4.68
C ARG A 162 16.19 -7.63 -4.36
N ALA A 163 16.07 -8.04 -3.10
CA ALA A 163 16.36 -9.41 -2.68
C ALA A 163 15.50 -10.41 -3.46
N ARG A 164 14.24 -10.05 -3.72
CA ARG A 164 13.34 -10.91 -4.47
C ARG A 164 13.67 -11.00 -5.96
N ILE A 165 14.09 -9.90 -6.58
CA ILE A 165 14.56 -9.89 -7.96
C ILE A 165 15.78 -10.80 -8.11
N ALA A 166 16.75 -10.72 -7.19
CA ALA A 166 17.94 -11.58 -7.19
C ALA A 166 17.57 -13.07 -7.16
N LEU A 167 16.71 -13.48 -6.22
CA LEU A 167 16.23 -14.86 -6.09
C LEU A 167 15.45 -15.35 -7.33
N LEU A 168 14.69 -14.47 -8.00
CA LEU A 168 13.94 -14.83 -9.21
C LEU A 168 14.80 -14.81 -10.48
N SER A 169 15.96 -14.16 -10.45
CA SER A 169 16.91 -14.11 -11.57
C SER A 169 17.92 -15.25 -11.57
N GLU A 170 18.15 -15.91 -10.43
CA GLU A 170 19.04 -17.06 -10.35
C GLU A 170 18.47 -18.24 -11.15
N PRO A 171 19.26 -18.85 -12.07
CA PRO A 171 18.89 -20.08 -12.74
C PRO A 171 18.71 -21.17 -11.70
N GLN A 172 17.51 -21.72 -11.60
CA GLN A 172 17.26 -22.84 -10.72
C GLN A 172 17.89 -24.08 -11.36
N GLU A 173 18.99 -24.56 -10.79
CA GLU A 173 19.58 -25.83 -11.22
C GLU A 173 18.50 -26.91 -11.11
N PRO A 174 18.31 -27.74 -12.16
CA PRO A 174 17.35 -28.82 -12.11
C PRO A 174 17.75 -29.71 -10.94
N VAL A 175 16.85 -29.85 -9.96
CA VAL A 175 17.02 -30.81 -8.86
C VAL A 175 17.03 -32.19 -9.52
N LEU A 176 18.22 -32.69 -9.81
CA LEU A 176 18.46 -34.06 -10.22
C LEU A 176 17.97 -34.92 -9.06
N ARG A 177 16.72 -35.38 -9.13
CA ARG A 177 16.24 -36.47 -8.30
C ARG A 177 17.00 -37.70 -8.77
N THR A 178 18.07 -38.04 -8.06
CA THR A 178 18.59 -39.41 -8.06
C THR A 178 17.45 -40.30 -7.58
N GLU A 179 16.91 -41.10 -8.50
CA GLU A 179 15.98 -42.18 -8.21
C GLU A 179 16.64 -43.26 -7.35
#